data_AF-A0A2Z3J5K9-F1
#
_entry.id   AF-A0A2Z3J5K9-F1
#
_cell.length_a   1.000
_cell.length_b   1.000
_cell.length_c   1.000
_cell.angle_alpha   90.00
_cell.angle_beta   90.00
_cell.angle_gamma   90.00
#
_symmetry.space_group_name_H-M   'P 1'
#
loop_
_entity.id
_entity.type
_entity.pdbx_description
1 polymer ?
#
loop_
_entity_poly.entity_id
_entity_poly.type
_entity_poly.pdbx_seq_one_letter_code
_entity_poly.pdbx_strand_id
1 'polypeptide(L)'
;MGLDSAHALSMTIPGAVFRRIRDVHGNDRYTYLAGQLVDELGIDPDAAREDPSRVFNLMEPNDRQLLESAIQSTARSGSGIDLVVRFHSPSGKQYWLRIISRPTQLGDGTIVWDGLAIDITGEKQAQAHAAWLADHDRLTGLLNRAEFIAHIERALEAAHKHSQQIALARLAVRGMFKVNEKHGLPGGDALLCQIADRLDDTLPEGSIIARSHGDVFLVKLEIPDNDGGLAAGLRTLQSAFDAPFDLGDLNPAHVSASIGIARYPEDADTTDDLLRAVALAGDRAHKHPEVDYEFYDREISEAMRQRFQLEDRLRQAIAEEQLEPYYQPQISLSDGRLVGLEALVRWPQADGSLIMPGAFIPLAEEVGLSGRIGRLMLRRVAHDLHTWSANGWTTVPVAVNCSARQFRDTKLVRAYEQEVLEQGLDPGLIHLELTETSFIDNYDNAKRIMDQLNGLGVTFSIDDFGTGFSALSYLSRLPFRVLKIDRSFVAEILDEAHQRNVVQGLIQMASTIGLYIIAEGVETAEQEAELRCMGSDAAQGFYYSPALPAADIPHWHAALSKKLDGV
;
A
#
# COMPACT_ATOMS: atom_id res chain seq x y z
N MET A 1 70.77 -16.42 0.32
CA MET A 1 70.42 -15.13 0.96
C MET A 1 70.96 -15.16 2.37
N GLY A 2 71.71 -14.13 2.78
CA GLY A 2 72.17 -14.02 4.17
C GLY A 2 70.99 -13.85 5.13
N LEU A 3 71.13 -14.36 6.36
CA LEU A 3 70.11 -14.28 7.42
C LEU A 3 69.61 -12.83 7.64
N ASP A 4 70.49 -11.84 7.50
CA ASP A 4 70.15 -10.41 7.66
C ASP A 4 69.17 -9.89 6.61
N SER A 5 69.25 -10.38 5.36
CA SER A 5 68.31 -10.00 4.29
C SER A 5 66.93 -10.65 4.48
N ALA A 6 66.88 -11.86 5.03
CA ALA A 6 65.62 -12.53 5.38
C ALA A 6 64.95 -11.87 6.59
N HIS A 7 65.74 -11.34 7.54
CA HIS A 7 65.23 -10.63 8.70
C HIS A 7 64.57 -9.30 8.35
N ALA A 8 65.23 -8.49 7.52
CA ALA A 8 64.67 -7.23 7.03
C ALA A 8 63.37 -7.41 6.22
N LEU A 9 63.27 -8.50 5.44
CA LEU A 9 62.04 -8.86 4.70
C LEU A 9 60.94 -9.43 5.60
N SER A 10 61.29 -10.12 6.70
CA SER A 10 60.29 -10.65 7.63
C SER A 10 59.60 -9.58 8.48
N MET A 11 60.22 -8.41 8.66
CA MET A 11 59.65 -7.27 9.39
C MET A 11 58.67 -6.42 8.56
N THR A 12 58.58 -6.65 7.25
CA THR A 12 57.67 -5.93 6.34
C THR A 12 56.48 -6.77 5.86
N ILE A 13 56.42 -8.06 6.21
CA ILE A 13 55.32 -8.96 5.87
C ILE A 13 54.38 -9.06 7.08
N PRO A 14 53.04 -8.89 6.91
CA PRO A 14 52.05 -9.05 7.98
C PRO A 14 51.89 -10.53 8.35
N GLY A 15 52.89 -11.09 9.02
CA GLY A 15 52.99 -12.52 9.34
C GLY A 15 54.28 -12.90 10.05
N ALA A 16 54.64 -14.19 9.99
CA ALA A 16 55.89 -14.74 10.50
C ALA A 16 56.56 -15.61 9.44
N VAL A 17 57.84 -15.37 9.18
CA VAL A 17 58.68 -16.24 8.35
C VAL A 17 59.36 -17.25 9.26
N PHE A 18 59.35 -18.53 8.87
CA PHE A 18 59.98 -19.58 9.64
C PHE A 18 60.78 -20.54 8.77
N ARG A 19 61.81 -21.11 9.38
CA ARG A 19 62.52 -22.28 8.87
C ARG A 19 62.49 -23.35 9.94
N ARG A 20 61.82 -24.45 9.66
CA ARG A 20 61.84 -25.67 10.47
C ARG A 20 62.73 -26.70 9.81
N ILE A 21 63.47 -27.47 10.61
CA ILE A 21 64.21 -28.62 10.11
C ILE A 21 63.83 -29.87 10.89
N ARG A 22 63.94 -31.02 10.22
CA ARG A 22 63.93 -32.35 10.81
C ARG A 22 65.26 -33.01 10.51
N ASP A 23 66.03 -33.33 11.54
CA ASP A 23 67.29 -34.04 11.38
C ASP A 23 67.09 -35.52 11.01
N VAL A 24 68.18 -36.21 10.73
CA VAL A 24 68.19 -37.66 10.39
C VAL A 24 67.70 -38.57 11.53
N HIS A 25 67.64 -38.05 12.76
CA HIS A 25 67.15 -38.76 13.94
C HIS A 25 65.65 -38.49 14.19
N GLY A 26 65.02 -37.64 13.37
CA GLY A 26 63.61 -37.29 13.48
C GLY A 26 63.32 -36.13 14.44
N ASN A 27 64.34 -35.44 14.96
CA ASN A 27 64.15 -34.30 15.85
C ASN A 27 63.78 -33.07 15.04
N ASP A 28 62.67 -32.45 15.40
CA ASP A 28 62.21 -31.20 14.81
C ASP A 28 62.76 -30.00 15.59
N ARG A 29 63.18 -28.95 14.88
CA ARG A 29 63.46 -27.63 15.49
C ARG A 29 63.22 -26.48 14.53
N TYR A 30 62.84 -25.32 15.05
CA TYR A 30 62.93 -24.08 14.30
C TYR A 30 64.40 -23.62 14.27
N THR A 31 64.90 -23.22 13.12
CA THR A 31 66.24 -22.57 12.98
C THR A 31 66.09 -21.07 12.75
N TYR A 32 64.94 -20.67 12.22
CA TYR A 32 64.54 -19.29 12.04
C TYR A 32 63.05 -19.16 12.33
N LEU A 33 62.67 -18.13 13.09
CA LEU A 33 61.29 -17.74 13.35
C LEU A 33 61.31 -16.25 13.69
N ALA A 34 60.75 -15.42 12.81
CA ALA A 34 60.72 -13.98 13.01
C ALA A 34 59.57 -13.35 12.22
N GLY A 35 59.11 -12.19 12.69
CA GLY A 35 58.04 -11.41 12.08
C GLY A 35 57.09 -10.88 13.14
N GLN A 36 56.28 -9.88 12.78
CA GLN A 36 55.38 -9.19 13.71
C GLN A 36 54.45 -10.15 14.46
N LEU A 37 53.99 -11.21 13.79
CA LEU A 37 53.08 -12.19 14.37
C LEU A 37 53.71 -13.03 15.50
N VAL A 38 55.04 -13.17 15.52
CA VAL A 38 55.77 -13.88 16.59
C VAL A 38 55.64 -13.11 17.91
N ASP A 39 55.78 -11.79 17.86
CA ASP A 39 55.62 -10.91 19.01
C ASP A 39 54.17 -10.87 19.48
N GLU A 40 53.21 -10.77 18.55
CA GLU A 40 51.78 -10.75 18.86
C GLU A 40 51.25 -12.04 19.49
N LEU A 41 51.80 -13.18 19.09
CA LEU A 41 51.50 -14.48 19.71
C LEU A 41 52.29 -14.74 20.99
N GLY A 42 53.19 -13.82 21.39
CA GLY A 42 54.03 -13.98 22.57
C GLY A 42 55.00 -15.16 22.48
N ILE A 43 55.44 -15.51 21.27
CA ILE A 43 56.37 -16.61 21.03
C ILE A 43 57.79 -16.11 21.26
N ASP A 44 58.50 -16.72 22.20
CA ASP A 44 59.95 -16.55 22.35
C ASP A 44 60.67 -17.37 21.25
N PRO A 45 61.35 -16.73 20.28
CA PRO A 45 62.00 -17.42 19.18
C PRO A 45 63.10 -18.37 19.64
N ASP A 46 63.87 -18.02 20.68
CA ASP A 46 64.96 -18.84 21.17
C ASP A 46 64.43 -20.07 21.91
N ALA A 47 63.37 -19.89 22.71
CA ALA A 47 62.68 -21.01 23.32
C ALA A 47 62.00 -21.93 22.29
N ALA A 48 61.46 -21.38 21.20
CA ALA A 48 60.87 -22.15 20.10
C ALA A 48 61.92 -22.90 19.25
N ARG A 49 63.18 -22.44 19.24
CA ARG A 49 64.31 -23.18 18.64
C ARG A 49 64.70 -24.42 19.45
N GLU A 50 64.60 -24.34 20.77
CA GLU A 50 64.88 -25.47 21.67
C GLU A 50 63.73 -26.47 21.72
N ASP A 51 62.48 -25.98 21.75
CA ASP A 51 61.27 -26.80 21.85
C ASP A 51 60.16 -26.29 20.90
N PRO A 52 59.98 -26.95 19.74
CA PRO A 52 58.91 -26.62 18.79
C PRO A 52 57.52 -26.71 19.38
N SER A 53 57.30 -27.53 20.42
CA SER A 53 55.97 -27.73 21.00
C SER A 53 55.40 -26.44 21.57
N ARG A 54 56.23 -25.47 21.95
CA ARG A 54 55.81 -24.14 22.41
C ARG A 54 54.97 -23.39 21.39
N VAL A 55 55.24 -23.55 20.09
CA VAL A 55 54.41 -22.96 19.03
C VAL A 55 53.10 -23.74 18.88
N PHE A 56 53.15 -25.07 18.96
CA PHE A 56 51.98 -25.95 18.82
C PHE A 56 51.00 -25.84 20.00
N ASN A 57 51.49 -25.46 21.18
CA ASN A 57 50.67 -25.28 22.38
C ASN A 57 49.77 -24.03 22.31
N LEU A 58 50.06 -23.10 21.40
CA LEU A 58 49.21 -21.93 21.14
C LEU A 58 48.07 -22.25 20.16
N MET A 59 48.01 -23.47 19.60
CA MET A 59 47.03 -23.83 18.59
C MET A 59 45.75 -24.42 19.18
N GLU A 60 44.63 -24.28 18.46
CA GLU A 60 43.44 -25.09 18.70
C GLU A 60 43.75 -26.59 18.58
N PRO A 61 43.25 -27.48 19.49
CA PRO A 61 43.64 -28.89 19.52
C PRO A 61 43.42 -29.64 18.19
N ASN A 62 42.30 -29.39 17.51
CA ASN A 62 42.01 -30.02 16.21
C ASN A 62 42.96 -29.53 15.12
N ASP A 63 43.29 -28.24 15.13
CA ASP A 63 44.17 -27.61 14.13
C ASP A 63 45.64 -28.01 14.35
N ARG A 64 46.03 -28.26 15.61
CA ARG A 64 47.31 -28.83 15.98
C ARG A 64 47.50 -30.21 15.34
N GLN A 65 46.53 -31.10 15.52
CA GLN A 65 46.58 -32.46 14.96
C GLN A 65 46.64 -32.45 13.42
N LEU A 66 45.91 -31.53 12.79
CA LEU A 66 45.91 -31.32 11.36
C LEU A 66 47.30 -30.91 10.85
N LEU A 67 47.93 -29.92 11.49
CA LEU A 67 49.26 -29.44 11.10
C LEU A 67 50.34 -30.50 11.35
N GLU A 68 50.31 -31.20 12.49
CA GLU A 68 51.24 -32.30 12.79
C GLU A 68 51.17 -33.40 11.72
N SER A 69 49.95 -33.78 11.33
CA SER A 69 49.71 -34.80 10.29
C SER A 69 50.21 -34.32 8.92
N ALA A 70 50.01 -33.04 8.59
CA ALA A 70 50.53 -32.45 7.36
C ALA A 70 52.07 -32.44 7.32
N ILE A 71 52.73 -32.10 8.42
CA ILE A 71 54.20 -32.14 8.51
C ILE A 71 54.72 -33.57 8.33
N GLN A 72 54.06 -34.56 8.93
CA GLN A 72 54.44 -35.97 8.75
C GLN A 72 54.24 -36.46 7.31
N SER A 73 53.14 -36.07 6.66
CA SER A 73 52.84 -36.41 5.27
C SER A 73 53.84 -35.77 4.31
N THR A 74 54.06 -34.46 4.44
CA THR A 74 54.99 -33.69 3.57
C THR A 74 56.44 -34.13 3.69
N ALA A 75 56.85 -34.62 4.87
CA ALA A 75 58.17 -35.25 5.05
C ALA A 75 58.38 -36.49 4.18
N ARG A 76 57.30 -37.21 3.82
CA ARG A 76 57.36 -38.45 3.03
C ARG A 76 57.08 -38.23 1.56
N SER A 77 56.12 -37.36 1.24
CA SER A 77 55.66 -37.12 -0.13
C SER A 77 56.41 -36.02 -0.86
N GLY A 78 57.08 -35.12 -0.13
CA GLY A 78 57.67 -33.89 -0.69
C GLY A 78 56.64 -32.83 -1.11
N SER A 79 55.35 -33.02 -0.80
CA SER A 79 54.31 -32.00 -1.08
C SER A 79 54.46 -30.80 -0.14
N GLY A 80 54.06 -29.60 -0.58
CA GLY A 80 54.01 -28.42 0.30
C GLY A 80 52.88 -28.48 1.33
N ILE A 81 52.96 -27.62 2.35
CA ILE A 81 51.86 -27.31 3.27
C ILE A 81 51.20 -26.01 2.80
N ASP A 82 49.88 -26.01 2.74
CA ASP A 82 49.05 -24.81 2.62
C ASP A 82 47.77 -25.07 3.44
N LEU A 83 47.76 -24.58 4.69
CA LEU A 83 46.70 -24.85 5.64
C LEU A 83 46.32 -23.59 6.40
N VAL A 84 45.05 -23.50 6.76
CA VAL A 84 44.53 -22.47 7.67
C VAL A 84 44.30 -23.10 9.04
N VAL A 85 44.88 -22.50 10.08
CA VAL A 85 44.84 -23.00 11.46
C VAL A 85 44.61 -21.85 12.44
N ARG A 86 44.03 -22.16 13.60
CA ARG A 86 43.77 -21.20 14.67
C ARG A 86 44.82 -21.25 15.75
N PHE A 87 45.25 -20.06 16.16
CA PHE A 87 46.16 -19.80 17.28
C PHE A 87 45.47 -18.92 18.32
N HIS A 88 45.88 -19.05 19.57
CA HIS A 88 45.48 -18.22 20.69
C HIS A 88 46.71 -17.60 21.31
N SER A 89 46.71 -16.27 21.40
CA SER A 89 47.74 -15.57 22.17
C SER A 89 47.58 -15.87 23.67
N PRO A 90 48.61 -15.62 24.49
CA PRO A 90 48.50 -15.70 25.95
C PRO A 90 47.39 -14.83 26.56
N SER A 91 46.94 -13.79 25.84
CA SER A 91 45.84 -12.92 26.25
C SER A 91 44.44 -13.48 25.96
N GLY A 92 44.35 -14.62 25.26
CA GLY A 92 43.09 -15.22 24.81
C GLY A 92 42.57 -14.70 23.47
N LYS A 93 43.26 -13.74 22.83
CA LYS A 93 42.91 -13.31 21.47
C LYS A 93 43.21 -14.43 20.46
N GLN A 94 42.22 -14.76 19.64
CA GLN A 94 42.31 -15.76 18.57
C GLN A 94 42.87 -15.14 17.28
N TYR A 95 43.71 -15.91 16.60
CA TYR A 95 44.33 -15.62 15.31
C TYR A 95 44.04 -16.74 14.30
N TRP A 96 43.69 -16.38 13.08
CA TRP A 96 43.60 -17.30 11.94
C TRP A 96 44.86 -17.16 11.09
N LEU A 97 45.67 -18.22 11.01
CA LEU A 97 46.93 -18.21 10.28
C LEU A 97 46.87 -19.12 9.07
N ARG A 98 47.27 -18.60 7.90
CA ARG A 98 47.57 -19.43 6.73
C ARG A 98 49.05 -19.79 6.73
N ILE A 99 49.35 -21.06 6.97
CA ILE A 99 50.71 -21.60 6.99
C ILE A 99 51.01 -22.20 5.62
N ILE A 100 51.96 -21.59 4.92
CA ILE A 100 52.47 -22.06 3.63
C ILE A 100 53.92 -22.47 3.82
N SER A 101 54.28 -23.72 3.49
CA SER A 101 55.69 -24.12 3.51
C SER A 101 56.00 -25.16 2.45
N ARG A 102 57.27 -25.25 2.06
CA ARG A 102 57.76 -26.28 1.12
C ARG A 102 58.88 -27.09 1.75
N PRO A 103 58.78 -28.43 1.79
CA PRO A 103 59.88 -29.27 2.23
C PRO A 103 60.97 -29.32 1.16
N THR A 104 62.23 -29.26 1.60
CA THR A 104 63.41 -29.54 0.78
C THR A 104 64.25 -30.59 1.50
N GLN A 105 64.48 -31.72 0.85
CA GLN A 105 65.35 -32.76 1.38
C GLN A 105 66.80 -32.46 0.99
N LEU A 106 67.69 -32.39 1.98
CA LEU A 106 69.12 -32.22 1.79
C LEU A 106 69.79 -33.59 1.56
N GLY A 107 70.98 -33.59 0.97
CA GLY A 107 71.71 -34.81 0.62
C GLY A 107 72.13 -35.68 1.81
N ASP A 108 72.07 -35.16 3.03
CA ASP A 108 72.33 -35.86 4.29
C ASP A 108 71.08 -36.54 4.89
N GLY A 109 69.90 -36.36 4.27
CA GLY A 109 68.62 -36.86 4.76
C GLY A 109 67.83 -35.87 5.62
N THR A 110 68.39 -34.71 5.96
CA THR A 110 67.69 -33.63 6.68
C THR A 110 66.58 -33.04 5.81
N ILE A 111 65.41 -32.77 6.39
CA ILE A 111 64.30 -32.10 5.71
C ILE A 111 64.17 -30.67 6.24
N VAL A 112 64.14 -29.69 5.35
CA VAL A 112 63.99 -28.27 5.68
C VAL A 112 62.64 -27.79 5.16
N TRP A 113 61.80 -27.23 6.03
CA TRP A 113 60.60 -26.50 5.64
C TRP A 113 60.87 -25.01 5.77
N ASP A 114 61.01 -24.36 4.63
CA ASP A 114 60.93 -22.91 4.53
C ASP A 114 59.48 -22.50 4.35
N GLY A 115 58.97 -21.62 5.21
CA GLY A 115 57.57 -21.26 5.23
C GLY A 115 57.26 -19.88 5.76
N LEU A 116 56.01 -19.50 5.52
CA LEU A 116 55.40 -18.24 5.91
C LEU A 116 54.06 -18.56 6.60
N ALA A 117 53.83 -17.96 7.76
CA ALA A 117 52.54 -17.88 8.39
C ALA A 117 51.98 -16.47 8.18
N ILE A 118 50.85 -16.34 7.49
CA ILE A 118 50.19 -15.06 7.22
C ILE A 118 49.00 -14.93 8.16
N ASP A 119 48.86 -13.78 8.82
CA ASP A 119 47.67 -13.48 9.59
C ASP A 119 46.50 -13.14 8.64
N ILE A 120 45.48 -14.00 8.62
CA ILE A 120 44.25 -13.82 7.85
C ILE A 120 43.05 -13.59 8.77
N THR A 121 43.27 -13.20 10.03
CA THR A 121 42.22 -12.94 11.03
C THR A 121 41.29 -11.83 10.55
N GLY A 122 41.84 -10.73 10.03
CA GLY A 122 41.05 -9.62 9.49
C GLY A 122 40.18 -10.06 8.31
N GLU A 123 40.70 -10.88 7.41
CA GLU A 123 39.93 -11.44 6.28
C GLU A 123 38.80 -12.35 6.77
N LYS A 124 39.08 -13.22 7.74
CA LYS A 124 38.07 -14.12 8.32
C LYS A 124 36.99 -13.37 9.08
N GLN A 125 37.35 -12.33 9.84
CA GLN A 125 36.39 -11.47 10.52
C GLN A 125 35.55 -10.66 9.52
N ALA A 126 36.18 -10.11 8.48
CA ALA A 126 35.46 -9.42 7.42
C ALA A 126 34.51 -10.35 6.65
N GLN A 127 34.93 -11.59 6.37
CA GLN A 127 34.09 -12.61 5.73
C GLN A 127 32.90 -12.99 6.63
N ALA A 128 33.13 -13.23 7.92
CA ALA A 128 32.07 -13.54 8.88
C ALA A 128 31.10 -12.37 9.05
N HIS A 129 31.61 -11.14 9.12
CA HIS A 129 30.77 -9.94 9.20
C HIS A 129 29.98 -9.71 7.90
N ALA A 130 30.59 -9.92 6.74
CA ALA A 130 29.90 -9.85 5.45
C ALA A 130 28.80 -10.91 5.32
N ALA A 131 29.05 -12.13 5.79
CA ALA A 131 28.03 -13.18 5.87
C ALA A 131 26.89 -12.76 6.80
N TRP A 132 27.20 -12.24 7.99
CA TRP A 132 26.18 -11.75 8.92
C TRP A 132 25.34 -10.62 8.33
N LEU A 133 25.96 -9.65 7.65
CA LEU A 133 25.28 -8.55 6.96
C LEU A 133 24.41 -9.00 5.77
N ALA A 134 24.72 -10.15 5.16
CA ALA A 134 23.91 -10.72 4.10
C ALA A 134 22.57 -11.23 4.63
N ASP A 135 22.51 -11.59 5.92
CA ASP A 135 21.37 -12.26 6.54
C ASP A 135 20.60 -11.35 7.53
N HIS A 136 21.22 -10.29 8.06
CA HIS A 136 20.66 -9.48 9.15
C HIS A 136 20.49 -7.99 8.80
N ASP A 137 19.53 -7.33 9.45
CA ASP A 137 19.34 -5.89 9.44
C ASP A 137 20.35 -5.21 10.36
N ARG A 138 21.01 -4.16 9.86
CA ARG A 138 22.14 -3.51 10.54
C ARG A 138 21.75 -2.73 11.80
N LEU A 139 20.50 -2.26 11.85
CA LEU A 139 20.03 -1.42 12.95
C LEU A 139 19.50 -2.29 14.09
N THR A 140 18.63 -3.24 13.76
CA THR A 140 17.91 -4.04 14.75
C THR A 140 18.60 -5.35 15.10
N GLY A 141 19.53 -5.82 14.27
CA GLY A 141 20.16 -7.13 14.47
C GLY A 141 19.26 -8.33 14.13
N LEU A 142 17.99 -8.11 13.81
CA LEU A 142 17.05 -9.12 13.34
C LEU A 142 17.45 -9.63 11.94
N LEU A 143 16.81 -10.70 11.47
CA LEU A 143 16.92 -11.10 10.07
C LEU A 143 16.51 -9.95 9.14
N ASN A 144 17.15 -9.88 7.99
CA ASN A 144 16.72 -8.99 6.92
C ASN A 144 15.63 -9.66 6.06
N ARG A 145 15.04 -8.87 5.15
CA ARG A 145 13.99 -9.35 4.25
C ARG A 145 14.42 -10.56 3.41
N ALA A 146 15.65 -10.60 2.92
CA ALA A 146 16.10 -11.66 2.01
C ALA A 146 16.16 -13.00 2.74
N GLU A 147 16.78 -13.04 3.92
CA GLU A 147 16.89 -14.27 4.70
C GLU A 147 15.53 -14.72 5.25
N PHE A 148 14.66 -13.77 5.64
CA PHE A 148 13.29 -14.09 6.03
C PHE A 148 12.54 -14.83 4.92
N ILE A 149 12.63 -14.36 3.66
CA ILE A 149 11.98 -14.99 2.51
C ILE A 149 12.52 -16.41 2.31
N ALA A 150 13.85 -16.58 2.34
CA ALA A 150 14.48 -17.90 2.21
C ALA A 150 14.05 -18.86 3.34
N HIS A 151 13.78 -18.34 4.55
CA HIS A 151 13.23 -19.11 5.66
C HIS A 151 11.77 -19.52 5.41
N ILE A 152 10.94 -18.61 4.90
CA ILE A 152 9.53 -18.92 4.58
C ILE A 152 9.42 -19.93 3.43
N GLU A 153 10.24 -19.81 2.38
CA GLU A 153 10.26 -20.78 1.28
C GLU A 153 10.52 -22.20 1.79
N ARG A 154 11.55 -22.38 2.62
CA ARG A 154 11.86 -23.66 3.28
C ARG A 154 10.72 -24.14 4.18
N ALA A 155 10.09 -23.23 4.92
CA ALA A 155 8.99 -23.56 5.82
C ALA A 155 7.74 -24.01 5.05
N LEU A 156 7.41 -23.35 3.92
CA LEU A 156 6.29 -23.73 3.06
C LEU A 156 6.52 -25.10 2.40
N GLU A 157 7.74 -25.39 1.95
CA GLU A 157 8.07 -26.72 1.41
C GLU A 157 7.87 -27.83 2.45
N ALA A 158 8.23 -27.58 3.71
CA ALA A 158 8.01 -28.52 4.81
C ALA A 158 6.51 -28.64 5.16
N ALA A 159 5.82 -27.51 5.27
CA ALA A 159 4.40 -27.45 5.58
C ALA A 159 3.55 -28.15 4.53
N HIS A 160 3.88 -28.00 3.25
CA HIS A 160 3.21 -28.71 2.16
C HIS A 160 3.33 -30.24 2.30
N LYS A 161 4.52 -30.75 2.67
CA LYS A 161 4.76 -32.19 2.86
C LYS A 161 4.06 -32.77 4.08
N HIS A 162 3.89 -31.97 5.12
CA HIS A 162 3.34 -32.40 6.42
C HIS A 162 1.92 -31.90 6.70
N SER A 163 1.28 -31.24 5.72
CA SER A 163 -0.05 -30.62 5.85
C SER A 163 -0.16 -29.67 7.04
N GLN A 164 0.90 -28.92 7.33
CA GLN A 164 0.92 -27.94 8.41
C GLN A 164 0.48 -26.55 7.92
N GLN A 165 -0.06 -25.76 8.83
CA GLN A 165 -0.42 -24.36 8.56
C GLN A 165 0.67 -23.40 9.02
N ILE A 166 0.86 -22.31 8.27
CA ILE A 166 1.77 -21.24 8.62
C ILE A 166 1.00 -19.93 8.58
N ALA A 167 1.14 -19.10 9.62
CA ALA A 167 0.69 -17.72 9.59
C ALA A 167 1.88 -16.79 9.36
N LEU A 168 1.66 -15.79 8.51
CA LEU A 168 2.57 -14.68 8.34
C LEU A 168 1.87 -13.42 8.81
N ALA A 169 2.60 -12.57 9.55
CA ALA A 169 2.15 -11.26 9.96
C ALA A 169 3.12 -10.18 9.46
N ARG A 170 2.57 -9.05 9.02
CA ARG A 170 3.31 -7.83 8.70
C ARG A 170 2.88 -6.75 9.68
N LEU A 171 3.84 -6.15 10.37
CA LEU A 171 3.60 -5.06 11.32
C LEU A 171 4.19 -3.77 10.76
N ALA A 172 3.42 -2.69 10.73
CA ALA A 172 3.91 -1.35 10.40
C ALA A 172 3.68 -0.41 11.60
N VAL A 173 4.76 0.16 12.13
CA VAL A 173 4.71 1.01 13.33
C VAL A 173 4.04 2.35 13.00
N ARG A 174 3.01 2.71 13.76
CA ARG A 174 2.30 3.98 13.63
C ARG A 174 2.97 5.06 14.48
N GLY A 175 3.03 6.28 13.96
CA GLY A 175 3.53 7.44 14.71
C GLY A 175 5.06 7.63 14.66
N MET A 176 5.77 6.85 13.84
CA MET A 176 7.23 7.02 13.62
C MET A 176 7.60 8.43 13.19
N PHE A 177 6.80 9.08 12.33
CA PHE A 177 7.02 10.47 11.94
C PHE A 177 7.04 11.42 13.15
N LYS A 178 6.08 11.28 14.08
CA LYS A 178 5.99 12.12 15.28
C LYS A 178 7.18 11.88 16.24
N VAL A 179 7.64 10.63 16.32
CA VAL A 179 8.84 10.29 17.11
C VAL A 179 10.06 10.95 16.49
N ASN A 180 10.25 10.82 15.17
CA ASN A 180 11.36 11.44 14.45
C ASN A 180 11.34 12.97 14.52
N GLU A 181 10.16 13.59 14.46
CA GLU A 181 10.01 15.05 14.58
C GLU A 181 10.40 15.55 15.97
N LYS A 182 10.05 14.79 17.02
CA LYS A 182 10.27 15.19 18.40
C LYS A 182 11.66 14.82 18.95
N HIS A 183 12.21 13.68 18.52
CA HIS A 183 13.41 13.07 19.08
C HIS A 183 14.55 12.89 18.06
N GLY A 184 14.34 13.32 16.81
CA GLY A 184 15.30 13.14 15.73
C GLY A 184 15.42 11.69 15.25
N LEU A 185 16.22 11.48 14.21
CA LEU A 185 16.50 10.16 13.65
C LEU A 185 17.09 9.17 14.69
N PRO A 186 18.03 9.57 15.58
CA PRO A 186 18.55 8.65 16.60
C PRO A 186 17.46 8.14 17.57
N GLY A 187 16.46 8.97 17.88
CA GLY A 187 15.33 8.56 18.72
C GLY A 187 14.41 7.56 18.02
N GLY A 188 14.19 7.74 16.71
CA GLY A 188 13.48 6.75 15.89
C GLY A 188 14.24 5.43 15.75
N ASP A 189 15.55 5.50 15.56
CA ASP A 189 16.42 4.32 15.49
C ASP A 189 16.40 3.53 16.81
N ALA A 190 16.52 4.22 17.96
CA ALA A 190 16.41 3.60 19.27
C ALA A 190 15.04 2.95 19.52
N LEU A 191 13.96 3.57 19.05
CA LEU A 191 12.62 3.00 19.13
C LEU A 191 12.52 1.70 18.31
N LEU A 192 13.06 1.67 17.09
CA LEU A 192 13.04 0.47 16.26
C LEU A 192 13.85 -0.68 16.87
N CYS A 193 15.00 -0.40 17.48
CA CYS A 193 15.77 -1.40 18.22
C CYS A 193 14.96 -1.97 19.41
N GLN A 194 14.30 -1.13 20.21
CA GLN A 194 13.49 -1.62 21.33
C GLN A 194 12.26 -2.41 20.88
N ILE A 195 11.63 -2.03 19.76
CA ILE A 195 10.55 -2.81 19.17
C ILE A 195 11.07 -4.18 18.75
N ALA A 196 12.24 -4.23 18.11
CA ALA A 196 12.88 -5.49 17.73
C ALA A 196 13.15 -6.39 18.94
N ASP A 197 13.82 -5.87 19.96
CA ASP A 197 14.13 -6.60 21.19
C ASP A 197 12.86 -7.13 21.88
N ARG A 198 11.85 -6.26 22.02
CA ARG A 198 10.59 -6.62 22.69
C ARG A 198 9.79 -7.65 21.90
N LEU A 199 9.81 -7.60 20.57
CA LEU A 199 9.15 -8.62 19.74
C LEU A 199 9.90 -9.95 19.82
N ASP A 200 11.24 -9.94 19.78
CA ASP A 200 12.06 -11.14 19.91
C ASP A 200 11.86 -11.83 21.27
N ASP A 201 11.79 -11.06 22.35
CA ASP A 201 11.57 -11.56 23.72
C ASP A 201 10.15 -12.11 23.96
N THR A 202 9.15 -11.60 23.24
CA THR A 202 7.74 -11.95 23.48
C THR A 202 7.26 -13.08 22.59
N LEU A 203 7.83 -13.25 21.40
CA LEU A 203 7.37 -14.22 20.43
C LEU A 203 7.61 -15.67 20.89
N PRO A 204 6.67 -16.59 20.62
CA PRO A 204 6.84 -18.00 20.96
C PRO A 204 8.06 -18.64 20.27
N GLU A 205 8.66 -19.64 20.92
CA GLU A 205 9.73 -20.47 20.35
C GLU A 205 9.31 -21.05 18.99
N GLY A 206 10.18 -20.96 17.98
CA GLY A 206 9.88 -21.36 16.59
C GLY A 206 9.33 -20.25 15.70
N SER A 207 8.95 -19.09 16.28
CA SER A 207 8.64 -17.88 15.52
C SER A 207 9.91 -17.32 14.88
N ILE A 208 9.74 -16.65 13.74
CA ILE A 208 10.84 -15.98 13.05
C ILE A 208 10.44 -14.53 12.86
N ILE A 209 11.32 -13.59 13.19
CA ILE A 209 11.08 -12.17 12.99
C ILE A 209 12.19 -11.56 12.11
N ALA A 210 11.78 -10.62 11.26
CA ALA A 210 12.68 -9.85 10.43
C ALA A 210 12.24 -8.40 10.34
N ARG A 211 13.21 -7.51 10.14
CA ARG A 211 12.92 -6.14 9.70
C ARG A 211 12.97 -6.09 8.18
N SER A 212 11.85 -5.70 7.58
CA SER A 212 11.72 -5.67 6.12
C SER A 212 12.38 -4.42 5.54
N HIS A 213 11.90 -3.25 5.99
CA HIS A 213 12.38 -1.93 5.58
C HIS A 213 11.71 -0.86 6.44
N GLY A 214 12.39 0.26 6.71
CA GLY A 214 11.83 1.39 7.45
C GLY A 214 11.30 0.96 8.82
N ASP A 215 10.00 1.11 9.02
CA ASP A 215 9.22 0.80 10.22
C ASP A 215 8.36 -0.47 10.08
N VAL A 216 8.71 -1.34 9.12
CA VAL A 216 7.96 -2.57 8.81
C VAL A 216 8.72 -3.82 9.26
N PHE A 217 8.03 -4.65 10.05
CA PHE A 217 8.49 -5.96 10.53
C PHE A 217 7.66 -7.08 9.90
N LEU A 218 8.29 -8.24 9.73
CA LEU A 218 7.66 -9.48 9.26
C LEU A 218 7.84 -10.56 10.32
N VAL A 219 6.78 -11.30 10.60
CA VAL A 219 6.78 -12.35 11.63
C VAL A 219 6.14 -13.62 11.07
N LYS A 220 6.87 -14.73 11.12
CA LYS A 220 6.32 -16.09 10.94
C LYS A 220 5.78 -16.56 12.28
N LEU A 221 4.50 -16.89 12.34
CA LEU A 221 3.86 -17.52 13.48
C LEU A 221 3.61 -18.99 13.15
N GLU A 222 4.01 -19.89 14.04
CA GLU A 222 3.60 -21.28 13.96
C GLU A 222 2.18 -21.42 14.50
N ILE A 223 1.34 -22.14 13.75
CA ILE A 223 -0.04 -22.46 14.16
C ILE A 223 -0.03 -23.96 14.50
N PRO A 224 0.01 -24.34 15.80
CA PRO A 224 -0.32 -25.71 16.20
C PRO A 224 -1.73 -26.06 15.68
N ASP A 225 -2.06 -27.34 15.52
CA ASP A 225 -3.34 -27.84 14.95
C ASP A 225 -4.65 -27.40 15.68
N ASN A 226 -4.61 -26.40 16.56
CA ASN A 226 -5.77 -25.71 17.13
C ASN A 226 -5.74 -24.19 16.81
N ASP A 227 -6.91 -23.62 16.50
CA ASP A 227 -7.10 -22.17 16.26
C ASP A 227 -6.62 -21.27 17.43
N GLY A 228 -6.36 -21.86 18.61
CA GLY A 228 -5.88 -21.15 19.80
C GLY A 228 -4.48 -20.57 19.67
N GLY A 229 -3.61 -21.19 18.87
CA GLY A 229 -2.21 -20.75 18.70
C GLY A 229 -2.07 -19.42 17.95
N LEU A 230 -2.85 -19.23 16.89
CA LEU A 230 -2.85 -17.99 16.12
C LEU A 230 -3.37 -16.80 16.94
N ALA A 231 -4.48 -17.01 17.65
CA ALA A 231 -5.04 -15.99 18.54
C ALA A 231 -4.08 -15.63 19.69
N ALA A 232 -3.29 -16.59 20.18
CA ALA A 232 -2.26 -16.32 21.17
C ALA A 232 -1.10 -15.50 20.58
N GLY A 233 -0.58 -15.87 19.41
CA GLY A 233 0.47 -15.12 18.72
C GLY A 233 0.08 -13.68 18.41
N LEU A 234 -1.18 -13.44 18.01
CA LEU A 234 -1.69 -12.08 17.79
C LEU A 234 -1.76 -11.25 19.06
N ARG A 235 -2.28 -11.83 20.15
CA ARG A 235 -2.29 -11.15 21.45
C ARG A 235 -0.88 -10.80 21.91
N THR A 236 0.09 -11.70 21.70
CA THR A 236 1.50 -11.44 21.99
C THR A 236 2.01 -10.24 21.18
N LEU A 237 1.79 -10.23 19.86
CA LEU A 237 2.19 -9.12 18.99
C LEU A 237 1.57 -7.79 19.40
N GLN A 238 0.29 -7.78 19.78
CA GLN A 238 -0.39 -6.57 20.26
C GLN A 238 0.19 -6.10 21.60
N SER A 239 0.39 -7.02 22.55
CA SER A 239 0.87 -6.70 23.89
C SER A 239 2.28 -6.08 23.90
N ALA A 240 3.09 -6.32 22.86
CA ALA A 240 4.37 -5.68 22.69
C ALA A 240 4.27 -4.14 22.58
N PHE A 241 3.11 -3.60 22.20
CA PHE A 241 2.87 -2.16 22.05
C PHE A 241 2.09 -1.52 23.20
N ASP A 242 1.62 -2.30 24.18
CA ASP A 242 0.81 -1.79 25.30
C ASP A 242 1.62 -0.87 26.22
N ALA A 243 2.87 -1.23 26.48
CA ALA A 243 3.77 -0.47 27.33
C ALA A 243 4.53 0.59 26.51
N PRO A 244 4.75 1.80 27.05
CA PRO A 244 5.54 2.83 26.38
C PRO A 244 7.00 2.37 26.15
N PHE A 245 7.66 2.99 25.19
CA PHE A 245 9.07 2.76 24.87
C PHE A 245 9.93 3.85 25.53
N ASP A 246 10.96 3.41 26.27
CA ASP A 246 11.83 4.28 27.05
C ASP A 246 13.02 4.72 26.20
N LEU A 247 12.99 5.95 25.68
CA LEU A 247 14.04 6.49 24.83
C LEU A 247 15.17 7.18 25.64
N GLY A 248 15.36 6.80 26.91
CA GLY A 248 16.44 7.28 27.78
C GLY A 248 16.13 8.63 28.41
N ASP A 249 17.00 9.63 28.20
CA ASP A 249 16.79 11.02 28.69
C ASP A 249 15.60 11.75 28.02
N LEU A 250 14.84 11.04 27.18
CA LEU A 250 13.74 11.53 26.38
C LEU A 250 12.39 11.10 26.96
N ASN A 251 11.35 11.89 26.74
CA ASN A 251 9.99 11.52 27.16
C ASN A 251 9.56 10.18 26.50
N PRO A 252 8.94 9.24 27.25
CA PRO A 252 8.51 7.95 26.74
C PRO A 252 7.61 8.07 25.50
N ALA A 253 7.83 7.20 24.51
CA ALA A 253 7.06 7.16 23.28
C ALA A 253 5.91 6.15 23.40
N HIS A 254 4.69 6.59 23.07
CA HIS A 254 3.54 5.72 22.89
C HIS A 254 3.29 5.55 21.40
N VAL A 255 3.52 4.34 20.90
CA VAL A 255 3.31 3.96 19.50
C VAL A 255 2.46 2.70 19.45
N SER A 256 1.76 2.51 18.34
CA SER A 256 1.02 1.29 18.04
C SER A 256 1.50 0.72 16.70
N ALA A 257 0.97 -0.42 16.29
CA ALA A 257 1.26 -1.00 14.98
C ALA A 257 -0.03 -1.40 14.27
N SER A 258 -0.05 -1.27 12.94
CA SER A 258 -1.05 -1.93 12.10
C SER A 258 -0.51 -3.29 11.67
N ILE A 259 -1.29 -4.35 11.89
CA ILE A 259 -0.88 -5.74 11.67
C ILE A 259 -1.72 -6.37 10.54
N GLY A 260 -1.09 -6.82 9.47
CA GLY A 260 -1.73 -7.61 8.42
C GLY A 260 -1.37 -9.09 8.53
N ILE A 261 -2.33 -10.00 8.42
CA ILE A 261 -2.13 -11.44 8.67
C ILE A 261 -2.61 -12.26 7.48
N ALA A 262 -1.87 -13.30 7.09
CA ALA A 262 -2.30 -14.26 6.07
C ALA A 262 -1.81 -15.66 6.42
N ARG A 263 -2.54 -16.68 5.97
CA ARG A 263 -2.33 -18.09 6.31
C ARG A 263 -2.03 -18.92 5.07
N TYR A 264 -1.09 -19.84 5.18
CA TYR A 264 -0.88 -20.91 4.21
C TYR A 264 -1.53 -22.20 4.73
N PRO A 265 -2.25 -22.96 3.87
CA PRO A 265 -2.51 -22.74 2.45
C PRO A 265 -3.81 -21.96 2.14
N GLU A 266 -4.53 -21.46 3.15
CA GLU A 266 -5.88 -20.89 3.00
C GLU A 266 -5.91 -19.60 2.16
N ASP A 267 -4.95 -18.71 2.42
CA ASP A 267 -4.91 -17.35 1.87
C ASP A 267 -3.92 -17.23 0.70
N ALA A 268 -3.03 -18.20 0.50
CA ALA A 268 -1.95 -18.17 -0.49
C ALA A 268 -1.36 -19.55 -0.81
N ASP A 269 -0.84 -19.72 -2.03
CA ASP A 269 -0.18 -20.95 -2.49
C ASP A 269 1.36 -20.85 -2.51
N THR A 270 1.90 -19.64 -2.57
CA THR A 270 3.35 -19.37 -2.70
C THR A 270 3.83 -18.35 -1.65
N THR A 271 5.14 -18.30 -1.38
CA THR A 271 5.75 -17.28 -0.51
C THR A 271 5.39 -15.87 -0.96
N ASP A 272 5.46 -15.65 -2.27
CA ASP A 272 5.16 -14.37 -2.91
C ASP A 272 3.68 -13.98 -2.76
N ASP A 273 2.76 -14.93 -2.87
CA ASP A 273 1.33 -14.71 -2.60
C ASP A 273 1.10 -14.37 -1.13
N LEU A 274 1.76 -15.08 -0.20
CA LEU A 274 1.61 -14.87 1.23
C LEU A 274 2.14 -13.49 1.65
N LEU A 275 3.30 -13.06 1.12
CA LEU A 275 3.85 -11.72 1.34
C LEU A 275 2.97 -10.62 0.78
N ARG A 276 2.34 -10.84 -0.39
CA ARG A 276 1.35 -9.92 -0.95
C ARG A 276 0.10 -9.84 -0.09
N ALA A 277 -0.40 -10.98 0.38
CA ALA A 277 -1.59 -11.09 1.20
C ALA A 277 -1.44 -10.31 2.52
N VAL A 278 -0.33 -10.51 3.25
CA VAL A 278 -0.07 -9.76 4.49
C VAL A 278 0.14 -8.26 4.27
N ALA A 279 0.69 -7.87 3.11
CA ALA A 279 0.84 -6.45 2.76
C ALA A 279 -0.51 -5.80 2.55
N LEU A 280 -1.40 -6.43 1.78
CA LEU A 280 -2.75 -5.92 1.54
C LEU A 280 -3.55 -5.82 2.84
N ALA A 281 -3.56 -6.87 3.65
CA ALA A 281 -4.25 -6.86 4.94
C ALA A 281 -3.68 -5.77 5.88
N GLY A 282 -2.36 -5.58 5.90
CA GLY A 282 -1.71 -4.56 6.71
C GLY A 282 -2.05 -3.13 6.27
N ASP A 283 -2.16 -2.90 4.96
CA ASP A 283 -2.58 -1.61 4.41
C ASP A 283 -4.05 -1.30 4.76
N ARG A 284 -4.93 -2.32 4.81
CA ARG A 284 -6.31 -2.14 5.29
C ARG A 284 -6.33 -1.73 6.76
N ALA A 285 -5.61 -2.48 7.60
CA ALA A 285 -5.47 -2.12 9.01
C ALA A 285 -4.90 -0.70 9.15
N HIS A 286 -3.92 -0.30 8.34
CA HIS A 286 -3.34 1.04 8.40
C HIS A 286 -4.33 2.18 8.08
N LYS A 287 -5.27 1.97 7.15
CA LYS A 287 -6.28 2.97 6.76
C LYS A 287 -7.36 3.20 7.81
N HIS A 288 -7.57 2.24 8.72
CA HIS A 288 -8.56 2.30 9.78
C HIS A 288 -7.87 2.43 11.14
N PRO A 289 -7.70 3.66 11.68
CA PRO A 289 -6.96 3.88 12.92
C PRO A 289 -7.48 3.08 14.11
N GLU A 290 -8.79 2.79 14.13
CA GLU A 290 -9.49 1.96 15.12
C GLU A 290 -9.23 0.45 15.01
N VAL A 291 -8.56 0.00 13.94
CA VAL A 291 -8.23 -1.41 13.70
C VAL A 291 -6.74 -1.64 13.93
N ASP A 292 -6.41 -2.52 14.87
CA ASP A 292 -5.02 -2.88 15.19
C ASP A 292 -4.48 -4.00 14.28
N TYR A 293 -5.34 -4.93 13.89
CA TYR A 293 -4.97 -6.04 13.02
C TYR A 293 -6.08 -6.41 12.05
N GLU A 294 -5.69 -7.04 10.95
CA GLU A 294 -6.62 -7.45 9.93
C GLU A 294 -6.15 -8.74 9.23
N PHE A 295 -7.06 -9.70 9.09
CA PHE A 295 -6.82 -10.92 8.33
C PHE A 295 -6.99 -10.66 6.84
N TYR A 296 -6.11 -11.26 6.05
CA TYR A 296 -6.29 -11.33 4.62
C TYR A 296 -7.56 -12.13 4.32
N ASP A 297 -8.37 -11.54 3.46
CA ASP A 297 -9.56 -12.16 2.93
C ASP A 297 -9.45 -12.02 1.40
N ARG A 298 -9.50 -13.17 0.72
CA ARG A 298 -9.27 -13.28 -0.71
C ARG A 298 -10.34 -12.52 -1.52
N GLU A 299 -11.59 -12.55 -1.07
CA GLU A 299 -12.72 -11.88 -1.74
C GLU A 299 -12.64 -10.36 -1.56
N ILE A 300 -12.31 -9.90 -0.35
CA ILE A 300 -12.12 -8.47 -0.07
C ILE A 300 -10.93 -7.90 -0.85
N SER A 301 -9.87 -8.68 -1.04
CA SER A 301 -8.64 -8.25 -1.71
C SER A 301 -8.79 -8.14 -3.23
N GLU A 302 -9.56 -9.03 -3.86
CA GLU A 302 -9.92 -8.89 -5.28
C GLU A 302 -10.78 -7.65 -5.53
N ALA A 303 -11.78 -7.39 -4.67
CA ALA A 303 -12.58 -6.17 -4.73
C ALA A 303 -11.73 -4.91 -4.57
N MET A 304 -10.75 -4.90 -3.66
CA MET A 304 -9.82 -3.78 -3.50
C MET A 304 -8.91 -3.57 -4.70
N ARG A 305 -8.39 -4.64 -5.30
CA ARG A 305 -7.58 -4.53 -6.52
C ARG A 305 -8.39 -3.92 -7.67
N GLN A 306 -9.61 -4.40 -7.88
CA GLN A 306 -10.53 -3.84 -8.88
C GLN A 306 -10.82 -2.36 -8.60
N ARG A 307 -10.99 -2.00 -7.32
CA ARG A 307 -11.24 -0.63 -6.87
C ARG A 307 -10.05 0.31 -7.12
N PHE A 308 -8.82 -0.10 -6.82
CA PHE A 308 -7.61 0.69 -7.13
C PHE A 308 -7.42 0.88 -8.64
N GLN A 309 -7.61 -0.20 -9.42
CA GLN A 309 -7.55 -0.11 -10.88
C GLN A 309 -8.62 0.84 -11.44
N LEU A 310 -9.83 0.82 -10.87
CA LEU A 310 -10.89 1.73 -11.25
C LEU A 310 -10.56 3.19 -10.89
N GLU A 311 -9.92 3.43 -9.74
CA GLU A 311 -9.48 4.77 -9.33
C GLU A 311 -8.47 5.36 -10.32
N ASP A 312 -7.41 4.62 -10.63
CA ASP A 312 -6.37 5.08 -11.57
C ASP A 312 -6.96 5.36 -12.95
N ARG A 313 -7.80 4.45 -13.45
CA ARG A 313 -8.52 4.63 -14.72
C ARG A 313 -9.42 5.87 -14.68
N LEU A 314 -10.11 6.12 -13.56
CA LEU A 314 -11.00 7.27 -13.42
C LEU A 314 -10.22 8.59 -13.43
N ARG A 315 -9.07 8.64 -12.75
CA ARG A 315 -8.18 9.81 -12.76
C ARG A 315 -7.71 10.13 -14.17
N GLN A 316 -7.33 9.10 -14.93
CA GLN A 316 -6.92 9.23 -16.33
C GLN A 316 -8.10 9.67 -17.22
N ALA A 317 -9.25 9.01 -17.12
CA ALA A 317 -10.44 9.34 -17.90
C ALA A 317 -10.91 10.79 -17.70
N ILE A 318 -10.84 11.31 -16.47
CA ILE A 318 -11.13 12.72 -16.19
C ILE A 318 -10.07 13.64 -16.82
N ALA A 319 -8.79 13.25 -16.80
CA ALA A 319 -7.71 14.06 -17.38
C ALA A 319 -7.77 14.09 -18.92
N GLU A 320 -8.21 13.00 -19.54
CA GLU A 320 -8.37 12.83 -20.99
C GLU A 320 -9.78 13.20 -21.49
N GLU A 321 -10.63 13.76 -20.61
CA GLU A 321 -12.00 14.19 -20.92
C GLU A 321 -12.89 13.10 -21.58
N GLN A 322 -12.71 11.83 -21.16
CA GLN A 322 -13.41 10.65 -21.68
C GLN A 322 -14.83 10.46 -21.11
N LEU A 323 -15.21 11.20 -20.06
CA LEU A 323 -16.56 11.14 -19.50
C LEU A 323 -17.50 12.02 -20.33
N GLU A 324 -18.68 11.49 -20.63
CA GLU A 324 -19.66 12.13 -21.52
C GLU A 324 -21.03 12.26 -20.86
N PRO A 325 -21.77 13.35 -21.09
CA PRO A 325 -23.17 13.45 -20.69
C PRO A 325 -24.07 12.67 -21.65
N TYR A 326 -24.94 11.85 -21.09
CA TYR A 326 -26.11 11.33 -21.78
C TYR A 326 -27.33 12.06 -21.25
N TYR A 327 -28.30 12.35 -22.10
CA TYR A 327 -29.41 13.22 -21.79
C TYR A 327 -30.70 12.42 -21.69
N GLN A 328 -31.35 12.47 -20.53
CA GLN A 328 -32.67 11.89 -20.33
C GLN A 328 -33.75 12.97 -20.46
N PRO A 329 -34.77 12.78 -21.32
CA PRO A 329 -35.83 13.76 -21.49
C PRO A 329 -36.81 13.88 -20.32
N GLN A 330 -37.17 15.12 -19.99
CA GLN A 330 -38.23 15.48 -19.05
C GLN A 330 -39.46 15.98 -19.81
N ILE A 331 -40.61 15.33 -19.62
CA ILE A 331 -41.83 15.55 -20.39
C ILE A 331 -42.91 16.17 -19.51
N SER A 332 -43.52 17.26 -19.98
CA SER A 332 -44.70 17.86 -19.37
C SER A 332 -45.88 16.89 -19.40
N LEU A 333 -46.48 16.63 -18.24
CA LEU A 333 -47.67 15.77 -18.15
C LEU A 333 -48.92 16.46 -18.71
N SER A 334 -48.91 17.79 -18.81
CA SER A 334 -50.07 18.58 -19.25
C SER A 334 -50.27 18.56 -20.77
N ASP A 335 -49.19 18.65 -21.56
CA ASP A 335 -49.23 18.78 -23.02
C ASP A 335 -48.27 17.82 -23.75
N GLY A 336 -47.54 16.98 -23.02
CA GLY A 336 -46.66 15.95 -23.57
C GLY A 336 -45.36 16.49 -24.17
N ARG A 337 -45.09 17.80 -24.06
CA ARG A 337 -43.92 18.43 -24.67
C ARG A 337 -42.66 18.27 -23.83
N LEU A 338 -41.50 18.34 -24.50
CA LEU A 338 -40.20 18.40 -23.84
C LEU A 338 -40.06 19.70 -23.05
N VAL A 339 -39.78 19.60 -21.76
CA VAL A 339 -39.59 20.77 -20.87
C VAL A 339 -38.18 20.90 -20.33
N GLY A 340 -37.40 19.82 -20.36
CA GLY A 340 -36.03 19.79 -19.85
C GLY A 340 -35.30 18.51 -20.23
N LEU A 341 -34.01 18.48 -19.94
CA LEU A 341 -33.16 17.29 -20.05
C LEU A 341 -32.38 17.11 -18.76
N GLU A 342 -32.15 15.88 -18.33
CA GLU A 342 -31.17 15.57 -17.28
C GLU A 342 -29.89 15.03 -17.89
N ALA A 343 -28.75 15.66 -17.58
CA ALA A 343 -27.42 15.22 -17.96
C ALA A 343 -26.91 14.17 -16.97
N LEU A 344 -26.89 12.92 -17.42
CA LEU A 344 -26.42 11.77 -16.69
C LEU A 344 -25.04 11.36 -17.20
N VAL A 345 -24.03 11.44 -16.34
CA VAL A 345 -22.66 11.07 -16.70
C VAL A 345 -22.57 9.59 -17.10
N ARG A 346 -21.84 9.33 -18.18
CA ARG A 346 -21.46 7.99 -18.65
C ARG A 346 -19.96 7.95 -18.90
N TRP A 347 -19.38 6.77 -18.70
CA TRP A 347 -17.98 6.52 -18.98
C TRP A 347 -17.82 5.49 -20.10
N PRO A 348 -17.81 5.94 -21.37
CA PRO A 348 -17.61 5.06 -22.51
C PRO A 348 -16.24 4.41 -22.49
N GLN A 349 -16.19 3.15 -22.93
CA GLN A 349 -14.98 2.37 -23.08
C GLN A 349 -14.65 2.16 -24.56
N ALA A 350 -13.38 1.89 -24.87
CA ALA A 350 -12.91 1.69 -26.24
C ALA A 350 -13.56 0.49 -26.97
N ASP A 351 -14.08 -0.48 -26.22
CA ASP A 351 -14.79 -1.64 -26.76
C ASP A 351 -16.29 -1.38 -27.03
N GLY A 352 -16.77 -0.15 -26.78
CA GLY A 352 -18.17 0.27 -26.94
C GLY A 352 -19.04 0.01 -25.71
N SER A 353 -18.50 -0.55 -24.63
CA SER A 353 -19.23 -0.69 -23.37
C SER A 353 -19.30 0.63 -22.58
N LEU A 354 -20.25 0.72 -21.65
CA LEU A 354 -20.42 1.87 -20.75
C LEU A 354 -20.19 1.45 -19.31
N ILE A 355 -19.30 2.15 -18.60
CA ILE A 355 -19.24 2.07 -17.13
C ILE A 355 -20.28 3.07 -16.58
N MET A 356 -21.25 2.53 -15.85
CA MET A 356 -22.36 3.29 -15.28
C MET A 356 -21.94 4.08 -14.03
N PRO A 357 -22.59 5.23 -13.74
CA PRO A 357 -22.23 6.10 -12.61
C PRO A 357 -22.19 5.39 -11.25
N GLY A 358 -23.09 4.42 -11.02
CA GLY A 358 -23.10 3.63 -9.77
C GLY A 358 -21.78 2.89 -9.48
N ALA A 359 -20.97 2.60 -10.50
CA ALA A 359 -19.67 1.94 -10.31
C ALA A 359 -18.56 2.90 -9.88
N PHE A 360 -18.61 4.19 -10.27
CA PHE A 360 -17.48 5.11 -10.09
C PHE A 360 -17.79 6.39 -9.33
N ILE A 361 -19.04 6.82 -9.20
CA ILE A 361 -19.41 8.03 -8.44
C ILE A 361 -19.12 7.88 -6.94
N PRO A 362 -19.47 6.76 -6.26
CA PRO A 362 -19.12 6.58 -4.85
C PRO A 362 -17.59 6.64 -4.62
N LEU A 363 -16.83 6.03 -5.53
CA LEU A 363 -15.36 6.09 -5.51
C LEU A 363 -14.87 7.52 -5.71
N ALA A 364 -15.41 8.25 -6.69
CA ALA A 364 -15.07 9.63 -6.97
C ALA A 364 -15.31 10.54 -5.76
N GLU A 365 -16.39 10.31 -5.02
CA GLU A 365 -16.69 11.05 -3.80
C GLU A 365 -15.66 10.74 -2.71
N GLU A 366 -15.35 9.48 -2.47
CA GLU A 366 -14.35 9.08 -1.47
C GLU A 366 -12.99 9.73 -1.74
N VAL A 367 -12.49 9.62 -2.98
CA VAL A 367 -11.14 10.10 -3.35
C VAL A 367 -11.10 11.58 -3.77
N GLY A 368 -12.21 12.31 -3.63
CA GLY A 368 -12.30 13.75 -3.87
C GLY A 368 -12.26 14.18 -5.34
N LEU A 369 -12.68 13.32 -6.26
CA LEU A 369 -12.75 13.57 -7.70
C LEU A 369 -14.09 14.15 -8.18
N SER A 370 -15.18 14.13 -7.38
CA SER A 370 -16.52 14.60 -7.81
C SER A 370 -16.52 16.04 -8.32
N GLY A 371 -15.74 16.93 -7.70
CA GLY A 371 -15.62 18.32 -8.18
C GLY A 371 -14.95 18.46 -9.54
N ARG A 372 -14.08 17.52 -9.93
CA ARG A 372 -13.50 17.49 -11.30
C ARG A 372 -14.50 16.96 -12.31
N ILE A 373 -15.24 15.91 -11.95
CA ILE A 373 -16.32 15.34 -12.80
C ILE A 373 -17.39 16.39 -13.06
N GLY A 374 -17.89 17.07 -12.02
CA GLY A 374 -18.93 18.07 -12.19
C GLY A 374 -18.51 19.27 -13.04
N ARG A 375 -17.23 19.71 -12.97
CA ARG A 375 -16.71 20.74 -13.89
C ARG A 375 -16.65 20.25 -15.34
N LEU A 376 -16.21 19.02 -15.55
CA LEU A 376 -16.18 18.41 -16.89
C LEU A 376 -17.60 18.28 -17.47
N MET A 377 -18.57 17.84 -16.65
CA MET A 377 -19.97 17.75 -17.07
C MET A 377 -20.55 19.12 -17.41
N LEU A 378 -20.33 20.14 -16.57
CA LEU A 378 -20.79 21.50 -16.85
C LEU A 378 -20.26 22.04 -18.19
N ARG A 379 -18.96 21.84 -18.46
CA ARG A 379 -18.32 22.23 -19.73
C ARG A 379 -18.92 21.48 -20.92
N ARG A 380 -19.09 20.16 -20.83
CA ARG A 380 -19.67 19.34 -21.91
C ARG A 380 -21.12 19.73 -22.20
N VAL A 381 -21.92 19.92 -21.16
CA VAL A 381 -23.32 20.37 -21.28
C VAL A 381 -23.41 21.75 -21.91
N ALA A 382 -22.57 22.71 -21.48
CA ALA A 382 -22.49 24.03 -22.09
C ALA A 382 -22.14 23.94 -23.59
N HIS A 383 -21.17 23.09 -23.94
CA HIS A 383 -20.79 22.84 -25.34
C HIS A 383 -21.94 22.24 -26.16
N ASP A 384 -22.66 21.27 -25.62
CA ASP A 384 -23.78 20.62 -26.31
C ASP A 384 -24.94 21.59 -26.51
N LEU A 385 -25.28 22.40 -25.50
CA LEU A 385 -26.27 23.47 -25.61
C LEU A 385 -25.91 24.48 -26.71
N HIS A 386 -24.65 24.91 -26.77
CA HIS A 386 -24.18 25.81 -27.81
C HIS A 386 -24.32 25.18 -29.19
N THR A 387 -23.90 23.92 -29.32
CA THR A 387 -23.95 23.17 -30.58
C THR A 387 -25.39 22.98 -31.05
N TRP A 388 -26.31 22.63 -30.15
CA TRP A 388 -27.72 22.49 -30.50
C TRP A 388 -28.35 23.83 -30.91
N SER A 389 -28.06 24.90 -30.17
CA SER A 389 -28.54 26.25 -30.51
C SER A 389 -28.01 26.73 -31.86
N ALA A 390 -26.72 26.52 -32.15
CA ALA A 390 -26.09 26.88 -33.42
C ALA A 390 -26.70 26.11 -34.61
N ASN A 391 -27.16 24.88 -34.38
CA ASN A 391 -27.86 24.05 -35.36
C ASN A 391 -29.37 24.35 -35.46
N GLY A 392 -29.86 25.39 -34.77
CA GLY A 392 -31.25 25.84 -34.85
C GLY A 392 -32.25 25.03 -34.02
N TRP A 393 -31.79 24.16 -33.13
CA TRP A 393 -32.65 23.48 -32.18
C TRP A 393 -33.06 24.45 -31.06
N THR A 394 -34.34 24.50 -30.72
CA THR A 394 -34.81 25.27 -29.56
C THR A 394 -34.42 24.51 -28.30
N THR A 395 -33.40 25.01 -27.61
CA THR A 395 -32.86 24.38 -26.41
C THR A 395 -33.82 24.50 -25.23
N VAL A 396 -33.87 23.45 -24.41
CA VAL A 396 -34.55 23.42 -23.12
C VAL A 396 -33.51 23.44 -22.00
N PRO A 397 -33.90 23.79 -20.76
CA PRO A 397 -32.99 23.68 -19.61
C PRO A 397 -32.42 22.27 -19.45
N VAL A 398 -31.14 22.20 -19.11
CA VAL A 398 -30.42 20.96 -18.82
C VAL A 398 -30.05 20.92 -17.34
N ALA A 399 -30.58 19.93 -16.65
CA ALA A 399 -30.24 19.55 -15.30
C ALA A 399 -28.86 18.88 -15.22
N VAL A 400 -28.00 19.36 -14.32
CA VAL A 400 -26.67 18.80 -14.05
C VAL A 400 -26.56 18.51 -12.56
N ASN A 401 -26.28 17.24 -12.26
CA ASN A 401 -26.05 16.77 -10.91
C ASN A 401 -24.84 17.44 -10.26
N CYS A 402 -25.01 17.94 -9.04
CA CYS A 402 -23.97 18.63 -8.30
C CYS A 402 -23.81 18.06 -6.89
N SER A 403 -22.61 17.57 -6.58
CA SER A 403 -22.33 16.94 -5.29
C SER A 403 -22.25 17.96 -4.14
N ALA A 404 -22.59 17.51 -2.93
CA ALA A 404 -22.45 18.25 -1.66
C ALA A 404 -21.10 18.98 -1.51
N ARG A 405 -20.00 18.31 -1.90
CA ARG A 405 -18.64 18.85 -1.78
C ARG A 405 -18.40 20.03 -2.72
N GLN A 406 -19.07 20.09 -3.87
CA GLN A 406 -18.94 21.22 -4.80
C GLN A 406 -19.56 22.50 -4.25
N PHE A 407 -20.65 22.41 -3.49
CA PHE A 407 -21.23 23.54 -2.75
C PHE A 407 -20.42 23.96 -1.51
N ARG A 408 -19.26 23.34 -1.27
CA ARG A 408 -18.24 23.84 -0.34
C ARG A 408 -17.10 24.56 -1.05
N ASP A 409 -16.95 24.38 -2.37
CA ASP A 409 -15.86 24.95 -3.16
C ASP A 409 -16.30 26.30 -3.77
N THR A 410 -15.66 27.38 -3.34
CA THR A 410 -15.89 28.74 -3.88
C THR A 410 -15.57 28.85 -5.36
N LYS A 411 -14.88 27.87 -5.96
CA LYS A 411 -14.56 27.83 -7.39
C LYS A 411 -15.74 27.42 -8.26
N LEU A 412 -16.84 26.91 -7.70
CA LEU A 412 -18.02 26.50 -8.48
C LEU A 412 -18.63 27.69 -9.24
N VAL A 413 -18.82 28.82 -8.56
CA VAL A 413 -19.36 30.05 -9.17
C VAL A 413 -18.48 30.49 -10.34
N ARG A 414 -17.17 30.55 -10.12
CA ARG A 414 -16.21 30.92 -11.16
C ARG A 414 -16.20 29.95 -12.34
N ALA A 415 -16.31 28.65 -12.08
CA ALA A 415 -16.39 27.65 -13.14
C ALA A 415 -17.68 27.84 -13.97
N TYR A 416 -18.80 28.19 -13.33
CA TYR A 416 -20.03 28.51 -14.04
C TYR A 416 -19.90 29.78 -14.89
N GLU A 417 -19.35 30.85 -14.34
CA GLU A 417 -19.10 32.09 -15.09
C GLU A 417 -18.25 31.83 -16.34
N GLN A 418 -17.18 31.06 -16.19
CA GLN A 418 -16.25 30.75 -17.28
C GLN A 418 -16.86 29.83 -18.36
N GLU A 419 -17.58 28.79 -17.95
CA GLU A 419 -18.06 27.77 -18.90
C GLU A 419 -19.41 28.14 -19.53
N VAL A 420 -20.21 29.00 -18.88
CA VAL A 420 -21.57 29.35 -19.32
C VAL A 420 -21.66 30.80 -19.78
N LEU A 421 -21.33 31.76 -18.91
CA LEU A 421 -21.53 33.19 -19.19
C LEU A 421 -20.51 33.74 -20.20
N GLU A 422 -19.23 33.42 -20.04
CA GLU A 422 -18.19 33.86 -20.97
C GLU A 422 -18.38 33.27 -22.39
N GLN A 423 -19.13 32.16 -22.51
CA GLN A 423 -19.47 31.53 -23.78
C GLN A 423 -20.80 32.04 -24.39
N GLY A 424 -21.48 32.99 -23.72
CA GLY A 424 -22.70 33.62 -24.23
C GLY A 424 -23.94 32.73 -24.17
N LEU A 425 -23.94 31.67 -23.38
CA LEU A 425 -25.13 30.84 -23.13
C LEU A 425 -26.09 31.57 -22.21
N ASP A 426 -27.39 31.39 -22.44
CA ASP A 426 -28.41 31.83 -21.49
C ASP A 426 -28.23 31.03 -20.18
N PRO A 427 -27.92 31.68 -19.05
CA PRO A 427 -27.71 31.00 -17.79
C PRO A 427 -28.95 30.22 -17.31
N GLY A 428 -30.14 30.62 -17.74
CA GLY A 428 -31.39 29.90 -17.46
C GLY A 428 -31.49 28.52 -18.10
N LEU A 429 -30.60 28.18 -19.06
CA LEU A 429 -30.53 26.85 -19.66
C LEU A 429 -29.76 25.83 -18.82
N ILE A 430 -29.07 26.26 -17.74
CA ILE A 430 -28.43 25.34 -16.81
C ILE A 430 -29.23 25.29 -15.51
N HIS A 431 -29.63 24.07 -15.17
CA HIS A 431 -30.31 23.73 -13.93
C HIS A 431 -29.36 22.87 -13.08
N LEU A 432 -29.21 23.17 -11.79
CA LEU A 432 -28.34 22.40 -10.90
C LEU A 432 -29.18 21.56 -9.95
N GLU A 433 -28.88 20.26 -9.90
CA GLU A 433 -29.58 19.31 -9.04
C GLU A 433 -28.74 19.01 -7.80
N LEU A 434 -29.40 19.01 -6.64
CA LEU A 434 -28.78 18.74 -5.35
C LEU A 434 -29.60 17.74 -4.56
N THR A 435 -28.93 16.76 -3.95
CA THR A 435 -29.57 15.88 -2.95
C THR A 435 -29.85 16.63 -1.64
N GLU A 436 -30.82 16.15 -0.86
CA GLU A 436 -31.17 16.70 0.46
C GLU A 436 -29.95 16.83 1.40
N THR A 437 -29.08 15.82 1.41
CA THR A 437 -27.88 15.79 2.27
C THR A 437 -26.83 16.82 1.86
N SER A 438 -26.89 17.34 0.62
CA SER A 438 -25.85 18.20 0.07
C SER A 438 -25.71 19.56 0.73
N PHE A 439 -26.77 20.06 1.36
CA PHE A 439 -26.80 21.41 1.97
C PHE A 439 -27.02 21.40 3.49
N ILE A 440 -27.32 20.25 4.10
CA ILE A 440 -27.56 20.17 5.56
C ILE A 440 -26.29 20.41 6.37
N ASP A 441 -25.17 19.81 5.96
CA ASP A 441 -23.89 19.89 6.69
C ASP A 441 -23.31 21.32 6.77
N ASN A 442 -23.62 22.19 5.80
CA ASN A 442 -23.10 23.56 5.74
C ASN A 442 -24.08 24.52 5.05
N TYR A 443 -25.26 24.66 5.65
CA TYR A 443 -26.39 25.41 5.13
C TYR A 443 -26.04 26.86 4.73
N ASP A 444 -25.37 27.62 5.59
CA ASP A 444 -25.07 29.04 5.33
C ASP A 444 -24.14 29.21 4.12
N ASN A 445 -23.21 28.27 3.91
CA ASN A 445 -22.33 28.30 2.75
C ASN A 445 -23.06 27.92 1.46
N ALA A 446 -23.84 26.85 1.51
CA ALA A 446 -24.65 26.39 0.38
C ALA A 446 -25.61 27.49 -0.07
N LYS A 447 -26.33 28.11 0.88
CA LYS A 447 -27.24 29.23 0.60
C LYS A 447 -26.52 30.38 -0.12
N ARG A 448 -25.34 30.78 0.36
CA ARG A 448 -24.58 31.88 -0.25
C ARG A 448 -24.19 31.60 -1.71
N ILE A 449 -23.72 30.38 -1.99
CA ILE A 449 -23.35 29.96 -3.35
C ILE A 449 -24.59 29.86 -4.24
N MET A 450 -25.69 29.29 -3.74
CA MET A 450 -26.95 29.22 -4.46
C MET A 450 -27.51 30.61 -4.76
N ASP A 451 -27.47 31.54 -3.80
CA ASP A 451 -27.90 32.94 -4.01
C ASP A 451 -27.05 33.63 -5.09
N GLN A 452 -25.73 33.40 -5.10
CA GLN A 452 -24.83 33.95 -6.11
C GLN A 452 -25.17 33.39 -7.51
N LEU A 453 -25.29 32.07 -7.64
CA LEU A 453 -25.62 31.41 -8.90
C LEU A 453 -27.05 31.75 -9.37
N ASN A 454 -28.03 31.82 -8.46
CA ASN A 454 -29.38 32.29 -8.77
C ASN A 454 -29.38 33.74 -9.28
N GLY A 455 -28.52 34.60 -8.70
CA GLY A 455 -28.30 35.96 -9.19
C GLY A 455 -27.73 36.02 -10.61
N LEU A 456 -27.06 34.95 -11.07
CA LEU A 456 -26.60 34.80 -12.45
C LEU A 456 -27.67 34.19 -13.37
N GLY A 457 -28.79 33.69 -12.86
CA GLY A 457 -29.87 33.08 -13.64
C GLY A 457 -29.98 31.56 -13.53
N VAL A 458 -29.10 30.90 -12.75
CA VAL A 458 -29.15 29.45 -12.52
C VAL A 458 -30.39 29.08 -11.72
N THR A 459 -31.00 27.95 -12.06
CA THR A 459 -32.12 27.38 -11.32
C THR A 459 -31.73 26.07 -10.62
N PHE A 460 -32.48 25.69 -9.59
CA PHE A 460 -32.12 24.55 -8.72
C PHE A 460 -33.29 23.58 -8.52
N SER A 461 -32.98 22.29 -8.51
CA SER A 461 -33.87 21.22 -8.05
C SER A 461 -33.32 20.57 -6.78
N ILE A 462 -34.25 20.01 -6.00
CA ILE A 462 -33.91 19.01 -4.99
C ILE A 462 -34.17 17.63 -5.58
N ASP A 463 -33.14 16.80 -5.51
CA ASP A 463 -33.13 15.40 -5.92
C ASP A 463 -33.27 14.47 -4.70
N ASP A 464 -33.72 13.24 -4.94
CA ASP A 464 -33.92 12.19 -3.91
C ASP A 464 -34.82 12.60 -2.72
N PHE A 465 -35.78 13.50 -2.96
CA PHE A 465 -36.61 14.04 -1.88
C PHE A 465 -37.55 12.97 -1.28
N GLY A 466 -37.48 12.79 0.04
CA GLY A 466 -38.32 11.84 0.78
C GLY A 466 -37.55 10.68 1.44
N THR A 467 -36.25 10.55 1.19
CA THR A 467 -35.39 9.50 1.77
C THR A 467 -34.69 9.92 3.08
N GLY A 468 -34.79 11.20 3.50
CA GLY A 468 -34.01 11.81 4.59
C GLY A 468 -34.78 12.67 5.63
N PHE A 469 -34.04 13.47 6.41
CA PHE A 469 -34.51 14.22 7.60
C PHE A 469 -35.23 15.55 7.25
N SER A 470 -36.56 15.59 7.43
CA SER A 470 -37.40 16.81 7.63
C SER A 470 -36.90 18.14 6.99
N ALA A 471 -36.57 18.11 5.69
CA ALA A 471 -36.07 19.25 4.90
C ALA A 471 -37.05 20.42 4.69
N LEU A 472 -38.30 20.31 5.14
CA LEU A 472 -39.35 21.31 4.96
C LEU A 472 -38.96 22.73 5.43
N SER A 473 -38.26 22.82 6.56
CA SER A 473 -37.86 24.12 7.12
C SER A 473 -36.79 24.84 6.28
N TYR A 474 -35.97 24.08 5.52
CA TYR A 474 -34.89 24.60 4.68
C TYR A 474 -35.35 24.85 3.25
N LEU A 475 -36.23 24.01 2.74
CA LEU A 475 -36.90 24.12 1.43
C LEU A 475 -37.44 25.52 1.16
N SER A 476 -38.18 26.09 2.13
CA SER A 476 -38.77 27.43 2.01
C SER A 476 -37.76 28.59 2.01
N ARG A 477 -36.49 28.33 2.35
CA ARG A 477 -35.45 29.36 2.56
C ARG A 477 -34.33 29.33 1.52
N LEU A 478 -34.31 28.29 0.68
CA LEU A 478 -33.35 28.12 -0.40
C LEU A 478 -34.02 28.38 -1.75
N PRO A 479 -33.30 28.87 -2.78
CA PRO A 479 -33.88 29.28 -4.05
C PRO A 479 -34.20 28.09 -4.97
N PHE A 480 -34.79 27.02 -4.43
CA PHE A 480 -35.25 25.89 -5.21
C PHE A 480 -36.50 26.26 -6.02
N ARG A 481 -36.58 25.74 -7.23
CA ARG A 481 -37.76 25.90 -8.12
C ARG A 481 -38.39 24.57 -8.48
N VAL A 482 -37.64 23.49 -8.38
CA VAL A 482 -38.06 22.15 -8.80
C VAL A 482 -37.88 21.18 -7.64
N LEU A 483 -38.83 20.25 -7.50
CA LEU A 483 -38.72 19.10 -6.61
C LEU A 483 -38.85 17.83 -7.45
N LYS A 484 -37.87 16.94 -7.33
CA LYS A 484 -37.88 15.64 -8.00
C LYS A 484 -38.35 14.57 -7.03
N ILE A 485 -39.33 13.78 -7.46
CA ILE A 485 -39.84 12.62 -6.71
C ILE A 485 -39.07 11.41 -7.19
N ASP A 486 -38.27 10.83 -6.30
CA ASP A 486 -37.39 9.70 -6.61
C ASP A 486 -38.16 8.49 -7.13
N ARG A 487 -37.50 7.74 -8.01
CA ARG A 487 -38.01 6.52 -8.63
C ARG A 487 -38.49 5.49 -7.60
N SER A 488 -37.85 5.37 -6.43
CA SER A 488 -38.30 4.41 -5.42
C SER A 488 -39.74 4.68 -4.98
N PHE A 489 -40.18 5.94 -5.03
CA PHE A 489 -41.56 6.28 -4.70
C PHE A 489 -42.55 6.01 -5.83
N VAL A 490 -42.10 6.14 -7.08
CA VAL A 490 -42.92 5.96 -8.29
C VAL A 490 -43.09 4.48 -8.65
N ALA A 491 -42.08 3.64 -8.38
CA ALA A 491 -42.07 2.23 -8.75
C ALA A 491 -43.31 1.47 -8.26
N GLU A 492 -43.73 1.72 -7.01
CA GLU A 492 -44.81 0.98 -6.32
C GLU A 492 -46.13 1.78 -6.25
N ILE A 493 -46.24 2.90 -6.99
CA ILE A 493 -47.38 3.83 -6.89
C ILE A 493 -48.74 3.21 -7.25
N LEU A 494 -48.74 2.17 -8.08
CA LEU A 494 -49.95 1.48 -8.52
C LEU A 494 -50.40 0.40 -7.54
N ASP A 495 -49.45 -0.28 -6.92
CA ASP A 495 -49.66 -1.50 -6.12
C ASP A 495 -49.93 -1.19 -4.65
N GLU A 496 -49.30 -0.14 -4.11
CA GLU A 496 -49.37 0.19 -2.68
C GLU A 496 -50.15 1.47 -2.40
N ALA A 497 -51.31 1.33 -1.74
CA ALA A 497 -52.12 2.49 -1.35
C ALA A 497 -51.40 3.43 -0.38
N HIS A 498 -50.51 2.90 0.47
CA HIS A 498 -49.68 3.73 1.35
C HIS A 498 -48.73 4.60 0.53
N GLN A 499 -48.00 3.99 -0.40
CA GLN A 499 -47.05 4.65 -1.28
C GLN A 499 -47.73 5.75 -2.13
N ARG A 500 -48.89 5.42 -2.71
CA ARG A 500 -49.75 6.37 -3.43
C ARG A 500 -50.06 7.62 -2.59
N ASN A 501 -50.46 7.43 -1.32
CA ASN A 501 -50.79 8.54 -0.42
C ASN A 501 -49.55 9.38 -0.06
N VAL A 502 -48.38 8.76 0.09
CA VAL A 502 -47.12 9.47 0.34
C VAL A 502 -46.78 10.38 -0.85
N VAL A 503 -46.81 9.84 -2.07
CA VAL A 503 -46.54 10.61 -3.30
C VAL A 503 -47.54 11.76 -3.45
N GLN A 504 -48.84 11.51 -3.25
CA GLN A 504 -49.87 12.56 -3.30
C GLN A 504 -49.61 13.68 -2.27
N GLY A 505 -49.19 13.32 -1.05
CA GLY A 505 -48.84 14.27 0.01
C GLY A 505 -47.62 15.11 -0.35
N LEU A 506 -46.58 14.49 -0.93
CA LEU A 506 -45.39 15.18 -1.42
C LEU A 506 -45.73 16.19 -2.53
N ILE A 507 -46.54 15.77 -3.51
CA ILE A 507 -47.00 16.63 -4.61
C ILE A 507 -47.77 17.83 -4.06
N GLN A 508 -48.72 17.60 -3.16
CA GLN A 508 -49.53 18.66 -2.58
C GLN A 508 -48.69 19.66 -1.77
N MET A 509 -47.72 19.15 -1.01
CA MET A 509 -46.78 19.97 -0.25
C MET A 509 -45.93 20.84 -1.17
N ALA A 510 -45.29 20.26 -2.17
CA ALA A 510 -44.44 20.95 -3.14
C ALA A 510 -45.21 22.03 -3.89
N SER A 511 -46.43 21.71 -4.34
CA SER A 511 -47.33 22.66 -4.99
C SER A 511 -47.70 23.84 -4.07
N THR A 512 -47.93 23.58 -2.77
CA THR A 512 -48.27 24.62 -1.78
C THR A 512 -47.16 25.65 -1.59
N ILE A 513 -45.89 25.23 -1.70
CA ILE A 513 -44.72 26.11 -1.61
C ILE A 513 -44.28 26.65 -2.99
N GLY A 514 -45.01 26.34 -4.06
CA GLY A 514 -44.79 26.87 -5.40
C GLY A 514 -43.63 26.22 -6.16
N LEU A 515 -43.28 24.97 -5.83
CA LEU A 515 -42.27 24.21 -6.59
C LEU A 515 -42.91 23.47 -7.76
N TYR A 516 -42.18 23.41 -8.87
CA TYR A 516 -42.48 22.59 -10.03
C TYR A 516 -42.06 21.15 -9.76
N ILE A 517 -42.89 20.17 -10.10
CA ILE A 517 -42.71 18.79 -9.67
C ILE A 517 -42.36 17.91 -10.87
N ILE A 518 -41.27 17.15 -10.73
CA ILE A 518 -40.84 16.17 -11.72
C ILE A 518 -40.84 14.79 -11.07
N ALA A 519 -41.62 13.85 -11.61
CA ALA A 519 -41.61 12.47 -11.16
C ALA A 519 -40.59 11.63 -11.94
N GLU A 520 -39.76 10.87 -11.25
CA GLU A 520 -38.69 10.09 -11.85
C GLU A 520 -39.02 8.60 -11.96
N GLY A 521 -38.35 7.92 -12.91
CA GLY A 521 -38.48 6.49 -13.05
C GLY A 521 -39.86 6.02 -13.52
N VAL A 522 -40.57 6.83 -14.31
CA VAL A 522 -41.82 6.42 -14.94
C VAL A 522 -41.52 5.39 -16.03
N GLU A 523 -42.01 4.16 -15.85
CA GLU A 523 -41.79 3.03 -16.75
C GLU A 523 -43.04 2.65 -17.55
N THR A 524 -44.24 2.97 -17.05
CA THR A 524 -45.51 2.60 -17.69
C THR A 524 -46.47 3.78 -17.92
N ALA A 525 -47.42 3.60 -18.83
CA ALA A 525 -48.47 4.59 -19.11
C ALA A 525 -49.42 4.76 -17.92
N GLU A 526 -49.63 3.70 -17.13
CA GLU A 526 -50.48 3.72 -15.95
C GLU A 526 -49.86 4.54 -14.82
N GLN A 527 -48.54 4.43 -14.60
CA GLN A 527 -47.81 5.27 -13.65
C GLN A 527 -47.89 6.76 -14.07
N GLU A 528 -47.72 7.03 -15.36
CA GLU A 528 -47.82 8.37 -15.94
C GLU A 528 -49.21 8.99 -15.72
N ALA A 529 -50.27 8.22 -15.99
CA ALA A 529 -51.64 8.67 -15.82
C ALA A 529 -51.98 8.96 -14.35
N GLU A 530 -51.48 8.12 -13.44
CA GLU A 530 -51.65 8.30 -11.99
C GLU A 530 -50.95 9.58 -11.52
N LEU A 531 -49.69 9.80 -11.89
CA LEU A 531 -48.93 11.01 -11.54
C LEU A 531 -49.56 12.29 -12.11
N ARG A 532 -50.10 12.22 -13.33
CA ARG A 532 -50.87 13.32 -13.91
C ARG A 532 -52.11 13.62 -13.08
N CYS A 533 -52.85 12.59 -12.65
CA CYS A 533 -54.05 12.75 -11.81
C CYS A 533 -53.74 13.39 -10.46
N MET A 534 -52.60 13.05 -9.87
CA MET A 534 -52.14 13.61 -8.60
C MET A 534 -51.69 15.07 -8.68
N GLY A 535 -51.39 15.56 -9.89
CA GLY A 535 -50.97 16.93 -10.16
C GLY A 535 -49.45 17.12 -10.27
N SER A 536 -48.69 16.09 -10.66
CA SER A 536 -47.28 16.27 -11.05
C SER A 536 -47.20 17.08 -12.35
N ASP A 537 -46.21 17.98 -12.47
CA ASP A 537 -46.10 18.88 -13.62
C ASP A 537 -45.39 18.20 -14.81
N ALA A 538 -44.31 17.49 -14.53
CA ALA A 538 -43.54 16.72 -15.51
C ALA A 538 -43.16 15.33 -14.99
N ALA A 539 -42.67 14.50 -15.89
CA ALA A 539 -42.13 13.19 -15.58
C ALA A 539 -40.93 12.85 -16.46
N GLN A 540 -40.07 11.97 -15.96
CA GLN A 540 -38.98 11.35 -16.72
C GLN A 540 -38.87 9.86 -16.40
N GLY A 541 -38.42 9.08 -17.38
CA GLY A 541 -38.26 7.64 -17.22
C GLY A 541 -38.28 6.88 -18.55
N PHE A 542 -38.13 5.56 -18.45
CA PHE A 542 -38.02 4.67 -19.61
C PHE A 542 -39.30 4.56 -20.43
N TYR A 543 -40.45 4.95 -19.86
CA TYR A 543 -41.68 5.11 -20.63
C TYR A 543 -41.51 6.06 -21.83
N TYR A 544 -40.71 7.13 -21.66
CA TYR A 544 -40.45 8.12 -22.72
C TYR A 544 -39.17 7.80 -23.49
N SER A 545 -38.05 7.69 -22.77
CA SER A 545 -36.75 7.37 -23.34
C SER A 545 -35.74 7.00 -22.26
N PRO A 546 -34.81 6.05 -22.52
CA PRO A 546 -33.56 6.01 -21.78
C PRO A 546 -32.71 7.26 -22.07
N ALA A 547 -31.64 7.46 -21.31
CA ALA A 547 -30.68 8.54 -21.57
C ALA A 547 -29.99 8.33 -22.93
N LEU A 548 -29.93 9.38 -23.75
CA LEU A 548 -29.42 9.34 -25.12
C LEU A 548 -28.12 10.15 -25.28
N PRO A 549 -27.22 9.79 -26.20
CA PRO A 549 -26.10 10.64 -26.58
C PRO A 549 -26.57 12.01 -27.11
N ALA A 550 -25.72 13.03 -26.99
CA ALA A 550 -26.03 14.40 -27.40
C ALA A 550 -26.53 14.53 -28.85
N ALA A 551 -25.96 13.73 -29.76
CA ALA A 551 -26.28 13.76 -31.19
C ALA A 551 -27.71 13.26 -31.52
N ASP A 552 -28.27 12.41 -30.65
CA ASP A 552 -29.56 11.76 -30.89
C ASP A 552 -30.74 12.59 -30.38
N ILE A 553 -30.49 13.52 -29.46
CA ILE A 553 -31.53 14.33 -28.80
C ILE A 553 -32.38 15.14 -29.78
N PRO A 554 -31.81 15.93 -30.73
CA PRO A 554 -32.63 16.68 -31.68
C PRO A 554 -33.52 15.78 -32.55
N HIS A 555 -33.01 14.63 -32.97
CA HIS A 555 -33.74 13.66 -33.78
C HIS A 555 -34.88 13.01 -32.99
N TRP A 556 -34.62 12.62 -31.74
CA TRP A 556 -35.61 12.08 -30.84
C TRP A 556 -36.73 13.11 -30.55
N HIS A 557 -36.37 14.37 -30.27
CA HIS A 557 -37.35 15.43 -30.01
C HIS A 557 -38.24 15.68 -31.25
N ALA A 558 -37.67 15.69 -32.46
CA ALA A 558 -38.45 15.85 -33.69
C ALA A 558 -39.47 14.70 -33.90
N ALA A 559 -39.12 13.47 -33.49
CA ALA A 559 -40.05 12.33 -33.55
C ALA A 559 -41.18 12.47 -32.53
N LEU A 560 -40.89 12.97 -31.32
CA LEU A 560 -41.88 13.25 -30.29
C LEU A 560 -42.90 14.30 -30.76
N SER A 561 -42.44 15.42 -31.33
CA SER A 561 -43.33 16.50 -31.78
C SER A 561 -44.30 16.03 -32.88
N LYS A 562 -43.84 15.22 -33.84
CA LYS A 562 -44.72 14.64 -34.86
C LYS A 562 -45.84 13.79 -34.28
N LYS A 563 -45.51 12.98 -33.25
CA LYS A 563 -46.49 12.12 -32.56
C LYS A 563 -47.55 12.95 -31.82
N LEU A 564 -47.17 14.09 -31.24
CA LEU A 564 -48.09 14.99 -30.53
C LEU A 564 -48.97 15.80 -31.49
N ASP A 565 -48.41 16.24 -32.62
CA ASP A 565 -49.12 17.03 -33.63
C ASP A 565 -50.02 16.17 -34.55
N GLY A 566 -50.02 14.85 -34.37
CA GLY A 566 -50.93 13.92 -35.06
C GLY A 566 -50.58 13.66 -36.53
N VAL A 567 -49.29 13.74 -36.89
CA VAL A 567 -48.77 13.42 -38.25
C VAL A 567 -48.19 12.03 -38.31
#